data_AF-A0A370HE06-F1
#
_entry.id   AF-A0A370HE06-F1
#
_cell.length_a   1.000
_cell.length_b   1.000
_cell.length_c   1.000
_cell.angle_alpha   90.00
_cell.angle_beta   90.00
_cell.angle_gamma   90.00
#
_symmetry.space_group_name_H-M   'P 1'
#
loop_
_entity.id
_entity.type
_entity.pdbx_description
1 polymer ?
#
loop_
_entity_poly.entity_id
_entity_poly.type
_entity_poly.pdbx_seq_one_letter_code
_entity_poly.pdbx_strand_id
1 'polypeptide(L)'
;MELDMSVVVTLDRIRQDLQEFARLAEVRYDPAVMDPVLAALEDLWTTSVIGVRTTTHPVAQRGLNVRLMNSGPGTDPVTALREAGLLEFTGHPMEQLLTDIPAAVPASFGVDVGVARGVEKIWLMFPELISVERILGFAGIPEAARAHAAHLSRYGGQIGILALDFTSRTMNLYSQPFAPGELTAADISTILADLDFVAATDEELALLGQTFDLYRTFSWTSPRMQRICFPVRYDDTSFPRHLDPVLDRFVSGAPYAGTGPRGLTFYTAYGPNDRYYKVQAEYTSTAHVTVPGGRTPDQLAPHGSPPSNPAITQRISRR
;
A
#
# COMPACT_ATOMS: atom_id res chain seq x y z
N MET A 1 -37.15 0.50 10.25
CA MET A 1 -36.01 0.08 9.41
C MET A 1 -35.71 1.25 8.50
N GLU A 2 -35.00 2.24 9.04
CA GLU A 2 -34.51 3.37 8.24
C GLU A 2 -33.50 2.81 7.26
N LEU A 3 -33.75 3.02 5.96
CA LEU A 3 -32.78 2.74 4.93
C LEU A 3 -31.60 3.67 5.19
N ASP A 4 -30.46 3.08 5.56
CA ASP A 4 -29.16 3.74 5.64
C ASP A 4 -28.95 4.51 4.33
N MET A 5 -29.09 5.83 4.39
CA MET A 5 -28.76 6.70 3.28
C MET A 5 -27.24 6.71 3.17
N SER A 6 -26.68 5.65 2.59
CA SER A 6 -25.29 5.63 2.17
C SER A 6 -25.07 6.88 1.34
N VAL A 7 -24.26 7.82 1.84
CA VAL A 7 -23.99 9.06 1.12
C VAL A 7 -23.32 8.65 -0.19
N VAL A 8 -24.03 8.83 -1.30
CA VAL A 8 -23.56 8.45 -2.63
C VAL A 8 -22.21 9.12 -2.88
N VAL A 9 -21.18 8.32 -3.15
CA VAL A 9 -19.87 8.82 -3.54
C VAL A 9 -20.00 9.33 -4.98
N THR A 10 -19.83 10.64 -5.17
CA THR A 10 -19.83 11.27 -6.50
C THR A 10 -18.42 11.74 -6.84
N LEU A 11 -18.13 11.92 -8.14
CA LEU A 11 -16.85 12.49 -8.57
C LEU A 11 -16.59 13.89 -7.98
N ASP A 12 -17.64 14.70 -7.83
CA ASP A 12 -17.52 16.03 -7.22
C ASP A 12 -17.12 15.96 -5.75
N ARG A 13 -17.71 15.02 -5.00
CA ARG A 13 -17.32 14.77 -3.61
C ARG A 13 -15.88 14.26 -3.53
N ILE A 14 -15.51 13.30 -4.36
CA ILE A 14 -14.14 12.78 -4.42
C ILE A 14 -13.16 13.91 -4.72
N ARG A 15 -13.47 14.78 -5.69
CA ARG A 15 -12.63 15.93 -6.04
C ARG A 15 -12.40 16.83 -4.84
N GLN A 16 -13.46 17.21 -4.13
CA GLN A 16 -13.38 18.06 -2.93
C GLN A 16 -12.59 17.39 -1.80
N ASP A 17 -12.86 16.11 -1.54
CA ASP A 17 -12.19 15.38 -0.47
C ASP A 17 -10.70 15.16 -0.80
N LEU A 18 -10.33 14.91 -2.06
CA LEU A 18 -8.93 14.82 -2.49
C LEU A 18 -8.19 16.16 -2.35
N GLN A 19 -8.86 17.29 -2.54
CA GLN A 19 -8.27 18.61 -2.26
C GLN A 19 -7.99 18.78 -0.76
N GLU A 20 -8.89 18.31 0.10
CA GLU A 20 -8.68 18.34 1.55
C GLU A 20 -7.53 17.41 1.98
N PHE A 21 -7.48 16.18 1.46
CA PHE A 21 -6.34 15.30 1.67
C PHE A 21 -5.02 15.95 1.20
N ALA A 22 -5.03 16.65 0.06
CA ALA A 22 -3.85 17.32 -0.46
C ALA A 22 -3.40 18.46 0.47
N ARG A 23 -4.34 19.24 1.00
CA ARG A 23 -4.08 20.26 2.02
C ARG A 23 -3.48 19.67 3.29
N LEU A 24 -4.03 18.57 3.80
CA LEU A 24 -3.51 17.88 5.01
C LEU A 24 -2.10 17.33 4.80
N ALA A 25 -1.82 16.82 3.61
CA ALA A 25 -0.50 16.32 3.22
C ALA A 25 0.49 17.43 2.85
N GLU A 26 0.06 18.68 2.69
CA GLU A 26 0.86 19.79 2.14
C GLU A 26 1.35 19.49 0.71
N VAL A 27 0.50 18.85 -0.09
CA VAL A 27 0.74 18.53 -1.50
C VAL A 27 -0.19 19.38 -2.35
N ARG A 28 0.29 19.84 -3.51
CA ARG A 28 -0.56 20.54 -4.48
C ARG A 28 -1.54 19.55 -5.12
N TYR A 29 -2.84 19.84 -5.05
CA TYR A 29 -3.82 19.23 -5.94
C TYR A 29 -3.79 19.94 -7.29
N ASP A 30 -3.66 19.21 -8.40
CA ASP A 30 -3.68 19.79 -9.74
C ASP A 30 -4.91 19.32 -10.54
N PRO A 31 -5.93 20.18 -10.72
CA PRO A 31 -7.13 19.81 -11.48
C PRO A 31 -6.83 19.43 -12.94
N ALA A 32 -5.84 20.07 -13.58
CA ALA A 32 -5.49 19.77 -14.96
C ALA A 32 -4.91 18.36 -15.11
N VAL A 33 -4.36 17.81 -14.03
CA VAL A 33 -3.87 16.43 -13.95
C VAL A 33 -4.98 15.48 -13.52
N MET A 34 -5.78 15.85 -12.52
CA MET A 34 -6.75 14.95 -11.91
C MET A 34 -8.08 14.84 -12.65
N ASP A 35 -8.59 15.91 -13.24
CA ASP A 35 -9.89 15.88 -13.93
C ASP A 35 -9.92 14.87 -15.09
N PRO A 36 -8.88 14.76 -15.95
CA PRO A 36 -8.81 13.70 -16.96
C PRO A 36 -8.82 12.30 -16.37
N VAL A 37 -8.13 12.08 -15.24
CA VAL A 37 -8.08 10.77 -14.55
C VAL A 37 -9.43 10.44 -13.91
N LEU A 38 -10.10 11.43 -13.31
CA LEU A 38 -11.45 11.28 -12.76
C LEU A 38 -12.43 10.84 -13.86
N ALA A 39 -12.39 11.50 -15.01
CA ALA A 39 -13.25 11.17 -16.15
C ALA A 39 -12.93 9.79 -16.76
N ALA A 40 -11.65 9.49 -17.01
CA ALA A 40 -11.25 8.24 -17.66
C ALA A 40 -11.51 6.99 -16.80
N LEU A 41 -11.58 7.16 -15.47
CA LEU A 41 -11.79 6.07 -14.51
C LEU A 41 -13.12 6.21 -13.75
N GLU A 42 -14.11 6.94 -14.29
CA GLU A 42 -15.38 7.28 -13.61
C GLU A 42 -16.02 6.08 -12.89
N ASP A 43 -16.15 4.95 -13.58
CA ASP A 43 -16.72 3.72 -13.02
C ASP A 43 -15.92 3.20 -11.81
N LEU A 44 -14.61 3.30 -11.85
CA LEU A 44 -13.75 2.79 -10.78
C LEU A 44 -13.85 3.62 -9.52
N TRP A 45 -14.09 4.92 -9.63
CA TRP A 45 -14.24 5.81 -8.47
C TRP A 45 -15.46 5.47 -7.61
N THR A 46 -16.46 4.79 -8.18
CA THR A 46 -17.69 4.44 -7.48
C THR A 46 -17.79 2.95 -7.14
N THR A 47 -17.03 2.10 -7.82
CA THR A 47 -17.04 0.64 -7.64
C THR A 47 -15.83 0.11 -6.86
N SER A 48 -14.77 0.90 -6.72
CA SER A 48 -13.55 0.48 -6.04
C SER A 48 -13.58 0.74 -4.54
N VAL A 49 -12.75 0.00 -3.82
CA VAL A 49 -12.21 0.46 -2.54
C VAL A 49 -11.16 1.53 -2.79
N ILE A 50 -11.31 2.64 -2.09
CA ILE A 50 -10.47 3.83 -2.23
C ILE A 50 -9.66 4.01 -0.95
N GLY A 51 -8.34 3.97 -1.09
CA GLY A 51 -7.41 4.33 -0.03
C GLY A 51 -6.59 5.56 -0.43
N VAL A 52 -6.46 6.54 0.46
CA VAL A 52 -5.65 7.75 0.21
C VAL A 52 -4.43 7.74 1.11
N ARG A 53 -3.24 7.88 0.52
CA ARG A 53 -1.95 7.69 1.19
C ARG A 53 -1.01 8.88 1.00
N THR A 54 -0.35 9.30 2.07
CA THR A 54 0.78 10.22 2.05
C THR A 54 2.00 9.64 2.77
N THR A 55 3.10 10.40 2.79
CA THR A 55 4.39 10.01 3.39
C THR A 55 4.94 11.10 4.30
N THR A 56 5.87 10.76 5.18
CA THR A 56 6.59 11.73 6.02
C THR A 56 7.81 12.35 5.33
N HIS A 57 7.95 12.17 4.01
CA HIS A 57 8.99 12.89 3.27
C HIS A 57 8.87 14.41 3.46
N PRO A 58 9.98 15.16 3.32
CA PRO A 58 9.92 16.61 3.25
C PRO A 58 8.93 17.07 2.18
N VAL A 59 8.28 18.22 2.38
CA VAL A 59 7.20 18.73 1.52
C VAL A 59 7.57 18.71 0.03
N ALA A 60 8.81 19.09 -0.32
CA ALA A 60 9.29 19.11 -1.71
C ALA A 60 9.33 17.73 -2.41
N GLN A 61 9.33 16.63 -1.65
CA GLN A 61 9.38 15.26 -2.15
C GLN A 61 8.11 14.47 -1.81
N ARG A 62 7.21 15.05 -1.02
CA ARG A 62 6.02 14.37 -0.53
C ARG A 62 4.97 14.26 -1.63
N GLY A 63 4.44 13.06 -1.79
CA GLY A 63 3.30 12.80 -2.66
C GLY A 63 2.03 12.51 -1.84
N LEU A 64 0.89 12.75 -2.47
CA LEU A 64 -0.40 12.22 -2.05
C LEU A 64 -0.91 11.33 -3.18
N ASN A 65 -1.12 10.05 -2.87
CA ASN A 65 -1.64 9.07 -3.79
C ASN A 65 -3.03 8.63 -3.38
N VAL A 66 -3.91 8.41 -4.35
CA VAL A 66 -5.17 7.70 -4.18
C VAL A 66 -5.12 6.38 -4.92
N ARG A 67 -5.58 5.32 -4.27
CA ARG A 67 -5.58 3.96 -4.80
C ARG A 67 -7.00 3.51 -5.05
N LEU A 68 -7.23 3.03 -6.26
CA LEU A 68 -8.45 2.35 -6.67
C LEU A 68 -8.15 0.86 -6.73
N MET A 69 -8.81 0.07 -5.88
CA MET A 69 -8.58 -1.36 -5.75
C MET A 69 -9.91 -2.11 -5.67
N ASN A 70 -9.90 -3.41 -5.97
CA ASN A 70 -11.07 -4.29 -5.82
C ASN A 70 -12.30 -3.84 -6.63
N SER A 71 -12.10 -3.30 -7.82
CA SER A 71 -13.18 -2.82 -8.71
C SER A 71 -14.04 -3.94 -9.32
N GLY A 72 -13.78 -5.21 -8.97
CA GLY A 72 -14.49 -6.38 -9.45
C GLY A 72 -13.83 -7.10 -10.64
N PRO A 73 -14.27 -8.34 -10.94
CA PRO A 73 -13.72 -9.15 -12.03
C PRO A 73 -13.90 -8.51 -13.40
N GLY A 74 -12.93 -8.70 -14.30
CA GLY A 74 -13.01 -8.24 -15.69
C GLY A 74 -12.71 -6.75 -15.90
N THR A 75 -12.46 -5.99 -14.82
CA THR A 75 -12.04 -4.59 -14.91
C THR A 75 -10.66 -4.47 -15.55
N ASP A 76 -10.54 -3.69 -16.62
CA ASP A 76 -9.28 -3.38 -17.30
C ASP A 76 -9.01 -1.86 -17.31
N PRO A 77 -8.41 -1.31 -16.24
CA PRO A 77 -8.04 0.09 -16.20
C PRO A 77 -6.90 0.42 -17.16
N VAL A 78 -6.09 -0.56 -17.57
CA VAL A 78 -4.90 -0.31 -18.40
C VAL A 78 -5.35 0.15 -19.78
N THR A 79 -6.30 -0.55 -20.39
CA THR A 79 -6.84 -0.16 -21.70
C THR A 79 -7.48 1.23 -21.65
N ALA A 80 -8.37 1.48 -20.69
CA ALA A 80 -9.03 2.79 -20.53
C ALA A 80 -8.03 3.94 -20.36
N LEU A 81 -7.00 3.76 -19.54
CA LEU A 81 -5.96 4.77 -19.33
C LEU A 81 -5.10 5.02 -20.57
N ARG A 82 -4.82 3.97 -21.35
CA ARG A 82 -4.08 4.10 -22.61
C ARG A 82 -4.88 4.83 -23.68
N GLU A 83 -6.17 4.49 -23.83
CA GLU A 83 -7.08 5.17 -24.78
C GLU A 83 -7.27 6.65 -24.44
N ALA A 84 -7.30 6.98 -23.13
CA ALA A 84 -7.34 8.37 -22.66
C ALA A 84 -5.99 9.11 -22.75
N GLY A 85 -4.91 8.45 -23.17
CA GLY A 85 -3.57 9.05 -23.23
C GLY A 85 -2.93 9.32 -21.86
N LEU A 86 -3.43 8.69 -20.80
CA LEU A 86 -2.98 8.86 -19.41
C LEU A 86 -1.92 7.82 -18.99
N LEU A 87 -1.74 6.78 -19.80
CA LEU A 87 -0.71 5.76 -19.63
C LEU A 87 -0.06 5.49 -20.97
N GLU A 88 1.23 5.82 -21.11
CA GLU A 88 1.99 5.59 -22.34
C GLU A 88 2.84 4.34 -22.22
N PHE A 89 2.82 3.52 -23.27
CA PHE A 89 3.71 2.38 -23.43
C PHE A 89 4.86 2.79 -24.36
N THR A 90 6.08 2.70 -23.84
CA THR A 90 7.32 3.15 -24.47
C THR A 90 8.24 1.98 -24.87
N GLY A 91 7.78 0.74 -24.69
CA GLY A 91 8.56 -0.48 -24.87
C GLY A 91 9.37 -0.87 -23.63
N HIS A 92 9.09 -0.29 -22.46
CA HIS A 92 9.76 -0.66 -21.23
C HIS A 92 9.35 -2.07 -20.78
N PRO A 93 10.25 -2.92 -20.22
CA PRO A 93 9.92 -4.31 -19.88
C PRO A 93 8.76 -4.49 -18.89
N MET A 94 8.46 -3.48 -18.07
CA MET A 94 7.30 -3.49 -17.17
C MET A 94 5.95 -3.56 -17.91
N GLU A 95 5.90 -3.00 -19.12
CA GLU A 95 4.67 -2.96 -19.92
C GLU A 95 4.29 -4.36 -20.39
N GLN A 96 5.30 -5.18 -20.74
CA GLN A 96 5.12 -6.59 -21.05
C GLN A 96 4.53 -7.36 -19.85
N LEU A 97 4.96 -7.06 -18.62
CA LEU A 97 4.41 -7.71 -17.42
C LEU A 97 2.90 -7.46 -17.25
N LEU A 98 2.40 -6.29 -17.66
CA LEU A 98 0.96 -5.99 -17.62
C LEU A 98 0.14 -6.79 -18.64
N THR A 99 0.78 -7.32 -19.69
CA THR A 99 0.12 -8.17 -20.68
C THR A 99 0.31 -9.65 -20.35
N ASP A 100 1.54 -10.07 -20.09
CA ASP A 100 1.91 -11.48 -19.97
C ASP A 100 1.38 -12.11 -18.67
N ILE A 101 1.40 -11.37 -17.56
CA ILE A 101 0.95 -11.92 -16.27
C ILE A 101 -0.57 -12.19 -16.30
N PRO A 102 -1.45 -11.21 -16.60
CA PRO A 102 -2.90 -11.47 -16.61
C PRO A 102 -3.33 -12.51 -17.66
N ALA A 103 -2.55 -12.69 -18.73
CA ALA A 103 -2.78 -13.76 -19.71
C ALA A 103 -2.44 -15.16 -19.18
N ALA A 104 -1.53 -15.28 -18.21
CA ALA A 104 -1.03 -16.54 -17.69
C ALA A 104 -1.62 -16.93 -16.32
N VAL A 105 -2.08 -15.97 -15.53
CA VAL A 105 -2.70 -16.17 -14.21
C VAL A 105 -3.84 -15.18 -13.98
N PRO A 106 -4.90 -15.58 -13.27
CA PRO A 106 -5.93 -14.63 -12.83
C PRO A 106 -5.32 -13.49 -12.02
N ALA A 107 -5.65 -12.26 -12.38
CA ALA A 107 -5.26 -11.06 -11.64
C ALA A 107 -6.38 -10.02 -11.72
N SER A 108 -6.63 -9.34 -10.61
CA SER A 108 -7.43 -8.11 -10.59
C SER A 108 -6.52 -6.90 -10.64
N PHE A 109 -6.98 -5.84 -11.29
CA PHE A 109 -6.20 -4.61 -11.40
C PHE A 109 -6.52 -3.62 -10.28
N GLY A 110 -5.52 -2.80 -9.95
CA GLY A 110 -5.67 -1.58 -9.18
C GLY A 110 -4.84 -0.46 -9.78
N VAL A 111 -5.17 0.78 -9.44
CA VAL A 111 -4.50 1.99 -9.95
C VAL A 111 -4.08 2.86 -8.77
N ASP A 112 -2.86 3.38 -8.78
CA ASP A 112 -2.35 4.37 -7.81
C ASP A 112 -2.08 5.67 -8.57
N VAL A 113 -2.81 6.72 -8.20
CA VAL A 113 -2.83 8.03 -8.87
C VAL A 113 -2.27 9.08 -7.91
N GLY A 114 -1.25 9.82 -8.32
CA GLY A 114 -0.74 10.98 -7.59
C GLY A 114 -1.55 12.23 -7.92
N VAL A 115 -2.06 12.96 -6.92
CA VAL A 115 -2.94 14.13 -7.14
C VAL A 115 -2.28 15.31 -7.88
N ALA A 116 -0.95 15.28 -8.00
CA ALA A 116 -0.15 16.26 -8.73
C ALA A 116 0.49 15.69 -10.01
N ARG A 117 0.44 14.37 -10.21
CA ARG A 117 1.25 13.66 -11.22
C ARG A 117 0.47 12.72 -12.12
N GLY A 118 -0.79 12.43 -11.80
CA GLY A 118 -1.65 11.55 -12.57
C GLY A 118 -1.39 10.09 -12.22
N VAL A 119 -1.60 9.20 -13.18
CA VAL A 119 -1.38 7.76 -12.97
C VAL A 119 0.09 7.49 -12.71
N GLU A 120 0.41 6.90 -11.57
CA GLU A 120 1.79 6.53 -11.22
C GLU A 120 2.01 5.03 -11.28
N LYS A 121 1.04 4.22 -10.81
CA LYS A 121 1.22 2.78 -10.69
C LYS A 121 0.01 1.97 -11.11
N ILE A 122 0.28 0.80 -11.67
CA ILE A 122 -0.71 -0.25 -11.90
C ILE A 122 -0.39 -1.43 -10.98
N TRP A 123 -1.41 -1.99 -10.35
CA TRP A 123 -1.33 -3.09 -9.41
C TRP A 123 -1.98 -4.32 -10.03
N LEU A 124 -1.34 -5.47 -9.89
CA LEU A 124 -1.88 -6.80 -10.15
C LEU A 124 -2.05 -7.51 -8.81
N MET A 125 -3.29 -7.80 -8.45
CA MET A 125 -3.65 -8.50 -7.21
C MET A 125 -4.10 -9.91 -7.57
N PHE A 126 -3.46 -10.91 -6.96
CA PHE A 126 -3.70 -12.30 -7.30
C PHE A 126 -4.71 -12.91 -6.32
N PRO A 127 -5.84 -13.45 -6.82
CA PRO A 127 -6.82 -14.13 -5.96
C PRO A 127 -6.19 -15.39 -5.32
N GLU A 128 -5.34 -16.08 -6.08
CA GLU A 128 -4.51 -17.19 -5.61
C GLU A 128 -3.06 -16.74 -5.45
N LEU A 129 -2.41 -17.14 -4.35
CA LEU A 129 -1.02 -16.80 -4.11
C LEU A 129 -0.10 -17.48 -5.12
N ILE A 130 0.86 -16.74 -5.67
CA ILE A 130 1.77 -17.22 -6.71
C ILE A 130 3.15 -17.48 -6.10
N SER A 131 3.79 -18.61 -6.40
CA SER A 131 5.15 -18.85 -5.91
C SER A 131 6.13 -17.78 -6.41
N VAL A 132 7.15 -17.48 -5.60
CA VAL A 132 8.23 -16.56 -5.97
C VAL A 132 8.87 -16.98 -7.29
N GLU A 133 9.20 -18.27 -7.44
CA GLU A 133 9.79 -18.81 -8.67
C GLU A 133 8.92 -18.51 -9.90
N ARG A 134 7.60 -18.73 -9.82
CA ARG A 134 6.69 -18.51 -10.94
C ARG A 134 6.59 -17.03 -11.30
N ILE A 135 6.48 -16.13 -10.31
CA ILE A 135 6.49 -14.68 -10.56
C ILE A 135 7.80 -14.24 -11.20
N LEU A 136 8.94 -14.71 -10.67
CA LEU A 136 10.24 -14.34 -11.21
C LEU A 136 10.51 -14.97 -12.58
N GLY A 137 9.74 -15.98 -12.99
CA GLY A 137 9.85 -16.61 -14.31
C GLY A 137 9.43 -15.70 -15.48
N PHE A 138 8.55 -14.73 -15.26
CA PHE A 138 8.04 -13.87 -16.33
C PHE A 138 9.14 -13.01 -16.99
N ALA A 139 9.08 -12.92 -18.32
CA ALA A 139 9.91 -12.00 -19.07
C ALA A 139 9.62 -10.56 -18.64
N GLY A 140 10.66 -9.74 -18.49
CA GLY A 140 10.54 -8.36 -18.05
C GLY A 140 10.61 -8.12 -16.53
N ILE A 141 10.67 -9.17 -15.69
CA ILE A 141 11.02 -9.01 -14.27
C ILE A 141 12.43 -8.41 -14.12
N PRO A 142 12.65 -7.38 -13.27
CA PRO A 142 13.97 -6.84 -13.00
C PRO A 142 14.97 -7.91 -12.55
N GLU A 143 16.19 -7.87 -13.06
CA GLU A 143 17.24 -8.82 -12.68
C GLU A 143 17.53 -8.78 -11.18
N ALA A 144 17.45 -7.61 -10.55
CA ALA A 144 17.57 -7.47 -9.10
C ALA A 144 16.55 -8.33 -8.34
N ALA A 145 15.31 -8.46 -8.82
CA ALA A 145 14.32 -9.31 -8.16
C ALA A 145 14.71 -10.80 -8.26
N ARG A 146 15.23 -11.24 -9.42
CA ARG A 146 15.73 -12.60 -9.63
C ARG A 146 16.92 -12.91 -8.71
N ALA A 147 17.88 -11.98 -8.61
CA ALA A 147 19.03 -12.11 -7.73
C ALA A 147 18.66 -12.21 -6.23
N HIS A 148 17.47 -11.74 -5.84
CA HIS A 148 16.97 -11.80 -4.46
C HIS A 148 15.91 -12.89 -4.24
N ALA A 149 15.79 -13.88 -5.13
CA ALA A 149 14.79 -14.96 -5.04
C ALA A 149 14.82 -15.68 -3.68
N ALA A 150 16.01 -16.02 -3.17
CA ALA A 150 16.16 -16.69 -1.88
C ALA A 150 15.61 -15.85 -0.71
N HIS A 151 15.89 -14.54 -0.72
CA HIS A 151 15.40 -13.62 0.29
C HIS A 151 13.87 -13.47 0.22
N LEU A 152 13.31 -13.36 -0.99
CA LEU A 152 11.86 -13.29 -1.21
C LEU A 152 11.15 -14.54 -0.66
N SER A 153 11.66 -15.73 -0.98
CA SER A 153 11.11 -17.01 -0.51
C SER A 153 11.25 -17.19 1.00
N ARG A 154 12.40 -16.83 1.57
CA ARG A 154 12.66 -16.95 3.02
C ARG A 154 11.70 -16.10 3.84
N TYR A 155 11.45 -14.87 3.41
CA TYR A 155 10.77 -13.85 4.21
C TYR A 155 9.47 -13.37 3.58
N GLY A 156 8.53 -14.27 3.27
CA GLY A 156 7.26 -13.85 2.67
C GLY A 156 6.55 -14.93 1.87
N GLY A 157 7.19 -16.08 1.66
CA GLY A 157 6.56 -17.23 1.04
C GLY A 157 6.14 -16.94 -0.40
N GLN A 158 4.84 -16.83 -0.62
CA GLN A 158 4.25 -16.57 -1.94
C GLN A 158 4.01 -15.07 -2.19
N ILE A 159 3.61 -14.71 -3.40
CA ILE A 159 3.33 -13.34 -3.83
C ILE A 159 1.81 -13.16 -3.97
N GLY A 160 1.28 -12.15 -3.28
CA GLY A 160 -0.15 -11.79 -3.36
C GLY A 160 -0.42 -10.59 -4.27
N ILE A 161 0.57 -9.68 -4.42
CA ILE A 161 0.42 -8.46 -5.22
C ILE A 161 1.74 -8.13 -5.91
N LEU A 162 1.65 -7.65 -7.15
CA LEU A 162 2.73 -7.01 -7.88
C LEU A 162 2.27 -5.59 -8.26
N ALA A 163 3.09 -4.57 -8.04
CA ALA A 163 2.78 -3.21 -8.48
C ALA A 163 3.91 -2.64 -9.36
N LEU A 164 3.56 -1.95 -10.43
CA LEU A 164 4.47 -1.36 -11.39
C LEU A 164 4.34 0.15 -11.35
N ASP A 165 5.40 0.83 -10.96
CA ASP A 165 5.49 2.30 -10.91
C ASP A 165 6.11 2.81 -12.20
N PHE A 166 5.27 3.40 -13.06
CA PHE A 166 5.65 3.93 -14.37
C PHE A 166 6.53 5.17 -14.24
N THR A 167 6.30 5.93 -13.18
CA THR A 167 6.97 7.19 -12.91
C THR A 167 8.40 6.98 -12.44
N SER A 168 8.61 6.03 -11.52
CA SER A 168 9.92 5.72 -10.94
C SER A 168 10.62 4.57 -11.67
N ARG A 169 9.93 3.89 -12.59
CA ARG A 169 10.37 2.63 -13.23
C ARG A 169 10.82 1.61 -12.19
N THR A 170 9.92 1.35 -11.23
CA THR A 170 10.14 0.36 -10.18
C THR A 170 9.01 -0.65 -10.10
N MET A 171 9.31 -1.81 -9.52
CA MET A 171 8.35 -2.88 -9.27
C MET A 171 8.32 -3.18 -7.78
N ASN A 172 7.13 -3.30 -7.20
CA ASN A 172 6.93 -3.84 -5.87
C ASN A 172 6.43 -5.28 -5.94
N LEU A 173 7.00 -6.16 -5.13
CA LEU A 173 6.47 -7.50 -4.86
C LEU A 173 6.01 -7.58 -3.41
N TYR A 174 4.73 -7.86 -3.21
CA TYR A 174 4.10 -8.04 -1.89
C TYR A 174 4.04 -9.52 -1.56
N SER A 175 4.41 -9.87 -0.34
CA SER A 175 4.31 -11.23 0.18
C SER A 175 2.86 -11.69 0.27
N GLN A 176 2.69 -12.96 0.64
CA GLN A 176 1.44 -13.43 1.19
C GLN A 176 1.08 -12.65 2.47
N PRO A 177 -0.22 -12.59 2.83
CA PRO A 177 -0.62 -12.05 4.11
C PRO A 177 -0.12 -12.91 5.27
N PHE A 178 0.36 -12.26 6.32
CA PHE A 178 0.75 -12.86 7.59
C PHE A 178 -0.39 -12.83 8.58
N ALA A 179 -0.48 -13.86 9.43
CA ALA A 179 -1.25 -13.72 10.67
C ALA A 179 -0.53 -12.75 11.63
N PRO A 180 -1.25 -12.02 12.50
CA PRO A 180 -0.60 -11.18 13.51
C PRO A 180 0.43 -11.95 14.34
N GLY A 181 1.64 -11.42 14.45
CA GLY A 181 2.76 -12.05 15.18
C GLY A 181 3.52 -13.15 14.43
N GLU A 182 3.11 -13.52 13.21
CA GLU A 182 3.84 -14.48 12.37
C GLU A 182 5.21 -13.94 11.95
N LEU A 183 5.31 -12.64 11.67
CA LEU A 183 6.56 -11.93 11.46
C LEU A 183 6.97 -11.19 12.73
N THR A 184 8.03 -11.65 13.40
CA THR A 184 8.46 -11.10 14.70
C THR A 184 9.39 -9.89 14.54
N ALA A 185 9.56 -9.12 15.61
CA ALA A 185 10.56 -8.04 15.67
C ALA A 185 11.99 -8.53 15.38
N ALA A 186 12.33 -9.75 15.81
CA ALA A 186 13.63 -10.37 15.53
C ALA A 186 13.79 -10.70 14.04
N ASP A 187 12.72 -11.17 13.39
CA ASP A 187 12.71 -11.42 11.95
C ASP A 187 12.90 -10.11 11.18
N ILE A 188 12.18 -9.04 11.55
CA ILE A 188 12.31 -7.72 10.91
C ILE A 188 13.74 -7.18 11.04
N SER A 189 14.33 -7.27 12.23
CA SER A 189 15.71 -6.86 12.45
C SER A 189 16.69 -7.65 11.59
N THR A 190 16.48 -8.96 11.48
CA THR A 190 17.31 -9.85 10.64
C THR A 190 17.15 -9.52 9.16
N ILE A 191 15.92 -9.29 8.69
CA ILE A 191 15.63 -8.90 7.31
C ILE A 191 16.36 -7.60 6.94
N LEU A 192 16.32 -6.60 7.81
CA LEU A 192 16.99 -5.32 7.56
C LEU A 192 18.51 -5.48 7.53
N ALA A 193 19.07 -6.30 8.42
CA ALA A 193 20.49 -6.60 8.44
C ALA A 193 20.96 -7.40 7.20
N ASP A 194 20.20 -8.40 6.77
CA ASP A 194 20.49 -9.21 5.57
C ASP A 194 20.55 -8.35 4.29
N LEU A 195 19.82 -7.22 4.28
CA LEU A 195 19.76 -6.27 3.16
C LEU A 195 20.74 -5.10 3.27
N ASP A 196 21.49 -5.00 4.37
CA ASP A 196 22.32 -3.83 4.69
C ASP A 196 21.50 -2.52 4.65
N PHE A 197 20.30 -2.56 5.23
CA PHE A 197 19.41 -1.40 5.35
C PHE A 197 19.49 -0.79 6.74
N VAL A 198 19.05 0.46 6.86
CA VAL A 198 19.00 1.13 8.16
C VAL A 198 18.16 0.31 9.15
N ALA A 199 18.66 0.15 10.37
CA ALA A 199 17.99 -0.60 11.40
C ALA A 199 16.69 0.09 11.87
N ALA A 200 15.73 -0.73 12.27
CA ALA A 200 14.55 -0.27 12.99
C ALA A 200 14.92 0.10 14.43
N THR A 201 14.23 1.09 14.98
CA THR A 201 14.25 1.45 16.40
C THR A 201 13.40 0.48 17.22
N ASP A 202 13.62 0.43 18.54
CA ASP A 202 12.84 -0.41 19.45
C ASP A 202 11.33 -0.10 19.39
N GLU A 203 10.98 1.19 19.25
CA GLU A 203 9.60 1.63 19.10
C GLU A 203 8.99 1.15 17.78
N GLU A 204 9.71 1.28 16.66
CA GLU A 204 9.26 0.74 15.37
C GLU A 204 9.08 -0.78 15.45
N LEU A 205 10.03 -1.52 16.03
CA LEU A 205 9.93 -2.97 16.18
C LEU A 205 8.71 -3.39 17.01
N ALA A 206 8.37 -2.63 18.05
CA ALA A 206 7.17 -2.87 18.85
C ALA A 206 5.87 -2.69 18.02
N LEU A 207 5.83 -1.67 17.16
CA LEU A 207 4.68 -1.41 16.27
C LEU A 207 4.59 -2.46 15.15
N LEU A 208 5.72 -2.83 14.56
CA LEU A 208 5.80 -3.68 13.37
C LEU A 208 5.56 -5.18 13.65
N GLY A 209 5.47 -5.62 14.91
CA GLY A 209 5.11 -7.00 15.25
C GLY A 209 3.72 -7.45 14.77
N GLN A 210 2.88 -6.51 14.33
CA GLN A 210 1.56 -6.77 13.74
C GLN A 210 1.53 -6.62 12.22
N THR A 211 2.70 -6.68 11.58
CA THR A 211 2.83 -6.57 10.14
C THR A 211 2.02 -7.64 9.43
N PHE A 212 1.13 -7.25 8.50
CA PHE A 212 0.21 -8.18 7.83
C PHE A 212 0.66 -8.62 6.44
N ASP A 213 1.64 -7.96 5.83
CA ASP A 213 2.37 -8.39 4.65
C ASP A 213 3.72 -7.68 4.64
N LEU A 214 4.56 -7.87 3.65
CA LEU A 214 5.66 -6.95 3.40
C LEU A 214 5.87 -6.81 1.91
N TYR A 215 6.49 -5.71 1.50
CA TYR A 215 6.77 -5.50 0.07
C TYR A 215 8.15 -4.92 -0.19
N ARG A 216 8.74 -5.36 -1.29
CA ARG A 216 10.09 -5.01 -1.73
C ARG A 216 10.02 -4.25 -3.03
N THR A 217 10.79 -3.17 -3.13
CA THR A 217 10.90 -2.36 -4.34
C THR A 217 12.19 -2.72 -5.09
N PHE A 218 12.04 -3.02 -6.38
CA PHE A 218 13.13 -3.28 -7.32
C PHE A 218 13.07 -2.31 -8.49
N SER A 219 14.19 -2.08 -9.16
CA SER A 219 14.27 -1.27 -10.38
C SER A 219 14.97 -2.07 -11.47
N TRP A 220 14.75 -1.71 -12.74
CA TRP A 220 15.47 -2.32 -13.86
C TRP A 220 16.90 -1.82 -14.02
N THR A 221 17.28 -0.74 -13.33
CA THR A 221 18.56 -0.03 -13.51
C THR A 221 19.56 -0.24 -12.37
N SER A 222 19.16 -0.90 -11.29
CA SER A 222 20.05 -1.21 -10.16
C SER A 222 19.97 -2.68 -9.82
N PRO A 223 21.11 -3.33 -9.50
CA PRO A 223 21.15 -4.73 -9.09
C PRO A 223 20.64 -4.96 -7.65
N ARG A 224 20.50 -3.90 -6.86
CA ARG A 224 20.07 -3.98 -5.46
C ARG A 224 18.57 -3.80 -5.30
N MET A 225 18.02 -4.44 -4.26
CA MET A 225 16.73 -4.04 -3.70
C MET A 225 16.81 -2.57 -3.26
N GLN A 226 15.81 -1.76 -3.63
CA GLN A 226 15.80 -0.32 -3.34
C GLN A 226 15.27 -0.03 -1.94
N ARG A 227 14.24 -0.80 -1.53
CA ARG A 227 13.48 -0.55 -0.31
C ARG A 227 12.68 -1.78 0.08
N ILE A 228 12.43 -1.93 1.37
CA ILE A 228 11.44 -2.86 1.93
C ILE A 228 10.45 -2.09 2.81
N CYS A 229 9.23 -2.57 2.92
CA CYS A 229 8.21 -1.91 3.71
C CYS A 229 7.37 -2.91 4.49
N PHE A 230 7.02 -2.52 5.72
CA PHE A 230 6.24 -3.31 6.67
C PHE A 230 4.96 -2.54 7.03
N PRO A 231 3.79 -2.90 6.46
CA PRO A 231 2.51 -2.31 6.82
C PRO A 231 1.84 -2.96 8.02
N VAL A 232 1.18 -2.12 8.82
CA VAL A 232 0.38 -2.51 9.99
C VAL A 232 -0.97 -1.80 9.92
N ARG A 233 -2.06 -2.53 10.22
CA ARG A 233 -3.42 -1.96 10.27
C ARG A 233 -3.72 -1.39 11.64
N TYR A 234 -4.42 -0.26 11.64
CA TYR A 234 -4.85 0.47 12.83
C TYR A 234 -6.28 0.97 12.67
N ASP A 235 -6.90 1.29 13.79
CA ASP A 235 -8.04 2.20 13.83
C ASP A 235 -7.58 3.62 14.17
N ASP A 236 -8.52 4.57 14.15
CA ASP A 236 -8.23 5.96 14.45
C ASP A 236 -7.64 6.18 15.85
N THR A 237 -7.99 5.34 16.84
CA THR A 237 -7.61 5.52 18.25
C THR A 237 -6.23 4.97 18.61
N SER A 238 -5.78 3.96 17.86
CA SER A 238 -4.55 3.22 18.10
C SER A 238 -3.40 3.62 17.17
N PHE A 239 -3.67 4.44 16.15
CA PHE A 239 -2.65 4.86 15.18
C PHE A 239 -1.49 5.62 15.86
N PRO A 240 -0.22 5.35 15.51
CA PRO A 240 0.95 5.98 16.13
C PRO A 240 1.20 7.42 15.63
N ARG A 241 0.29 8.34 15.99
CA ARG A 241 0.28 9.74 15.52
C ARG A 241 1.50 10.56 15.99
N HIS A 242 2.12 10.16 17.10
CA HIS A 242 3.23 10.88 17.71
C HIS A 242 4.56 10.74 16.95
N LEU A 243 4.67 9.80 16.01
CA LEU A 243 5.90 9.57 15.25
C LEU A 243 6.26 10.72 14.30
N ASP A 244 5.25 11.41 13.75
CA ASP A 244 5.46 12.53 12.83
C ASP A 244 4.22 13.44 12.76
N PRO A 245 4.36 14.78 12.76
CA PRO A 245 3.24 15.72 12.68
C PRO A 245 2.33 15.55 11.45
N VAL A 246 2.84 15.03 10.33
CA VAL A 246 2.04 14.72 9.13
C VAL A 246 1.08 13.58 9.41
N LEU A 247 1.51 12.57 10.16
CA LEU A 247 0.68 11.42 10.50
C LEU A 247 -0.50 11.86 11.38
N ASP A 248 -0.24 12.64 12.44
CA ASP A 248 -1.29 13.17 13.31
C ASP A 248 -2.31 14.02 12.54
N ARG A 249 -1.81 14.97 11.74
CA ARG A 249 -2.68 15.85 10.94
C ARG A 249 -3.51 15.07 9.93
N PHE A 250 -2.90 14.12 9.23
CA PHE A 250 -3.58 13.33 8.21
C PHE A 250 -4.66 12.44 8.83
N VAL A 251 -4.36 11.72 9.91
CA VAL A 251 -5.35 10.87 10.58
C VAL A 251 -6.49 11.70 11.18
N SER A 252 -6.18 12.85 11.81
CA SER A 252 -7.18 13.69 12.46
C SER A 252 -8.12 14.38 11.48
N GLY A 253 -7.65 14.72 10.28
CA GLY A 253 -8.42 15.50 9.31
C GLY A 253 -8.94 14.73 8.10
N ALA A 254 -8.46 13.51 7.84
CA ALA A 254 -8.77 12.78 6.62
C ALA A 254 -10.29 12.64 6.40
N PRO A 255 -10.82 13.01 5.21
CA PRO A 255 -12.19 12.72 4.84
C PRO A 255 -12.49 11.21 4.84
N TYR A 256 -13.75 10.85 5.10
CA TYR A 256 -14.24 9.47 5.02
C TYR A 256 -15.64 9.45 4.41
N ALA A 257 -15.85 8.59 3.43
CA ALA A 257 -17.12 8.43 2.72
C ALA A 257 -17.82 7.10 3.00
N GLY A 258 -17.19 6.18 3.73
CA GLY A 258 -17.83 4.96 4.20
C GLY A 258 -18.69 5.16 5.45
N THR A 259 -19.33 4.08 5.88
CA THR A 259 -20.00 3.97 7.19
C THR A 259 -19.15 3.13 8.14
N GLY A 260 -19.39 3.27 9.45
CA GLY A 260 -18.67 2.50 10.47
C GLY A 260 -17.23 2.97 10.73
N PRO A 261 -16.41 2.14 11.41
CA PRO A 261 -15.04 2.50 11.74
C PRO A 261 -14.18 2.59 10.48
N ARG A 262 -13.34 3.63 10.43
CA ARG A 262 -12.37 3.81 9.35
C ARG A 262 -11.13 2.96 9.61
N GLY A 263 -10.69 2.24 8.59
CA GLY A 263 -9.39 1.57 8.59
C GLY A 263 -8.26 2.54 8.28
N LEU A 264 -7.13 2.37 8.97
CA LEU A 264 -5.88 3.05 8.67
C LEU A 264 -4.79 2.01 8.44
N THR A 265 -3.84 2.32 7.57
CA THR A 265 -2.61 1.53 7.44
C THR A 265 -1.40 2.42 7.69
N PHE A 266 -0.61 2.07 8.70
CA PHE A 266 0.72 2.62 8.94
C PHE A 266 1.75 1.80 8.17
N TYR A 267 2.74 2.45 7.60
CA TYR A 267 3.82 1.80 6.88
C TYR A 267 5.14 2.34 7.38
N THR A 268 6.11 1.46 7.63
CA THR A 268 7.52 1.89 7.72
C THR A 268 8.30 1.34 6.55
N ALA A 269 8.96 2.24 5.82
CA ALA A 269 9.73 1.89 4.63
C ALA A 269 11.22 2.16 4.88
N TYR A 270 12.03 1.14 4.66
CA TYR A 270 13.47 1.14 4.93
C TYR A 270 14.25 1.00 3.63
N GLY A 271 15.26 1.84 3.46
CA GLY A 271 16.27 1.71 2.42
C GLY A 271 17.69 1.64 3.01
N PRO A 272 18.72 1.67 2.16
CA PRO A 272 20.11 1.55 2.57
C PRO A 272 20.56 2.63 3.56
N ASN A 273 20.12 3.87 3.35
CA ASN A 273 20.63 5.03 4.07
C ASN A 273 19.56 5.83 4.83
N ASP A 274 18.28 5.47 4.68
CA ASP A 274 17.18 6.25 5.23
C ASP A 274 15.94 5.39 5.45
N ARG A 275 15.01 5.91 6.25
CA ARG A 275 13.68 5.35 6.47
C ARG A 275 12.65 6.47 6.56
N TYR A 276 11.41 6.15 6.20
CA TYR A 276 10.30 7.08 6.31
C TYR A 276 8.99 6.33 6.55
N TYR A 277 7.98 7.07 7.03
CA TYR A 277 6.67 6.52 7.33
C TYR A 277 5.66 6.88 6.24
N LYS A 278 4.60 6.07 6.15
CA LYS A 278 3.42 6.36 5.34
C LYS A 278 2.18 6.13 6.18
N VAL A 279 1.15 6.88 5.86
CA VAL A 279 -0.22 6.65 6.33
C VAL A 279 -1.12 6.49 5.13
N GLN A 280 -1.96 5.47 5.15
CA GLN A 280 -3.13 5.36 4.29
C GLN A 280 -4.38 5.44 5.15
N ALA A 281 -5.30 6.31 4.75
CA ALA A 281 -6.66 6.33 5.27
C ALA A 281 -7.58 5.69 4.24
N GLU A 282 -8.38 4.71 4.66
CA GLU A 282 -9.43 4.18 3.80
C GLU A 282 -10.52 5.24 3.66
N TYR A 283 -10.80 5.64 2.44
CA TYR A 283 -11.83 6.65 2.10
C TYR A 283 -13.20 5.99 1.95
N THR A 284 -13.25 4.79 1.37
CA THR A 284 -14.46 3.95 1.36
C THR A 284 -14.26 2.71 2.24
N SER A 285 -15.36 2.07 2.63
CA SER A 285 -15.32 0.90 3.51
C SER A 285 -14.62 -0.28 2.83
N THR A 286 -13.76 -0.97 3.58
CA THR A 286 -13.06 -2.19 3.14
C THR A 286 -13.75 -3.48 3.56
N ALA A 287 -14.96 -3.40 4.15
CA ALA A 287 -15.65 -4.53 4.76
C ALA A 287 -15.94 -5.69 3.78
N HIS A 288 -15.98 -5.41 2.48
CA HIS A 288 -16.28 -6.39 1.43
C HIS A 288 -15.06 -6.81 0.60
N VAL A 289 -13.85 -6.43 1.02
CA VAL A 289 -12.61 -6.74 0.29
C VAL A 289 -12.21 -8.20 0.51
N THR A 290 -11.97 -8.92 -0.59
CA THR A 290 -11.23 -10.19 -0.54
C THR A 290 -9.74 -9.89 -0.53
N VAL A 291 -9.01 -10.41 0.45
CA VAL A 291 -7.56 -10.22 0.53
C VAL A 291 -6.86 -11.29 -0.31
N PRO A 292 -5.70 -11.01 -0.95
CA PRO A 292 -4.95 -12.02 -1.70
C PRO A 292 -4.79 -13.35 -0.96
N GLY A 293 -4.98 -14.45 -1.67
CA GLY A 293 -5.01 -15.80 -1.09
C GLY A 293 -6.33 -16.17 -0.41
N GLY A 294 -7.41 -15.41 -0.65
CA GLY A 294 -8.76 -15.74 -0.19
C GLY A 294 -9.02 -15.51 1.30
N ARG A 295 -8.15 -14.76 2.00
CA ARG A 295 -8.36 -14.41 3.41
C ARG A 295 -9.36 -13.25 3.54
N THR A 296 -10.13 -13.24 4.63
CA THR A 296 -10.99 -12.10 4.98
C THR A 296 -10.20 -11.05 5.77
N PRO A 297 -10.60 -9.77 5.75
CA PRO A 297 -9.97 -8.72 6.55
C PRO A 297 -9.93 -9.06 8.05
N ASP A 298 -10.96 -9.72 8.59
CA ASP A 298 -11.05 -10.12 10.00
C ASP A 298 -9.95 -11.10 10.42
N GLN A 299 -9.50 -11.96 9.50
CA GLN A 299 -8.40 -12.90 9.74
C GLN A 299 -7.04 -12.22 9.81
N LEU A 300 -6.96 -10.95 9.41
CA LEU A 300 -5.75 -10.13 9.40
C LEU A 300 -5.84 -8.94 10.37
N ALA A 301 -6.98 -8.77 11.04
CA ALA A 301 -7.15 -7.74 12.04
C ALA A 301 -6.43 -8.18 13.33
N PRO A 302 -5.66 -7.28 13.98
CA PRO A 302 -5.18 -7.58 15.32
C PRO A 302 -6.40 -7.71 16.25
N HIS A 303 -6.60 -8.90 16.81
CA HIS A 303 -7.66 -9.12 17.80
C HIS A 303 -7.34 -8.31 19.06
N GLY A 304 -8.01 -7.16 19.20
CA GLY A 304 -8.28 -6.44 20.45
C GLY A 304 -7.09 -6.14 21.36
N SER A 305 -6.60 -4.89 21.31
CA SER A 305 -5.60 -4.28 22.21
C SER A 305 -4.26 -5.03 22.34
N PRO A 306 -3.12 -4.33 22.37
CA PRO A 306 -1.87 -4.99 22.74
C PRO A 306 -2.06 -5.67 24.11
N PRO A 307 -1.57 -6.91 24.32
CA PRO A 307 -1.61 -7.51 25.64
C PRO A 307 -0.96 -6.54 26.61
N SER A 308 -1.69 -6.17 27.67
CA SER A 308 -1.14 -5.37 28.76
C SER A 308 0.05 -6.14 29.33
N ASN A 309 1.26 -5.69 29.02
CA ASN A 309 2.49 -6.33 29.49
C ASN A 309 2.54 -6.22 31.02
N PRO A 310 2.39 -7.32 31.79
CA PRO A 310 2.33 -7.25 33.26
C PRO A 310 3.69 -6.95 33.90
N ALA A 311 4.77 -6.81 33.12
CA ALA A 311 6.13 -6.83 33.64
C ALA A 311 6.71 -5.48 34.08
N ILE A 312 5.97 -4.36 34.01
CA ILE A 312 6.49 -3.02 34.37
C ILE A 312 5.67 -2.34 35.50
N THR A 313 5.13 -3.13 36.43
CA THR A 313 4.54 -2.56 37.67
C THR A 313 4.92 -3.35 38.92
N GLN A 314 6.21 -3.63 39.13
CA GLN A 314 6.74 -3.95 40.45
C GLN A 314 8.16 -3.42 40.63
N ARG A 315 8.30 -2.12 40.96
CA ARG A 315 9.47 -1.61 41.70
C ARG A 315 9.34 -0.17 42.19
N ILE A 316 8.21 0.24 42.76
CA ILE A 316 8.18 1.44 43.62
C ILE A 316 7.25 1.19 44.81
N SER A 317 7.80 0.53 45.85
CA SER A 317 7.39 0.68 47.26
C SER A 317 8.33 -0.15 48.14
N ARG A 318 9.56 0.34 48.29
CA ARG A 318 10.41 0.15 49.49
C ARG A 318 11.45 1.27 49.52
N ARG A 319 11.08 2.39 50.13
CA ARG A 319 11.91 3.25 50.98
C ARG A 319 10.99 4.24 51.68
#